data_AF-A0A804HMH2-F1
#
_entry.id   AF-A0A804HMH2-F1
#
_cell.length_a   1.000
_cell.length_b   1.000
_cell.length_c   1.000
_cell.angle_alpha   90.00
_cell.angle_beta   90.00
_cell.angle_gamma   90.00
#
_symmetry.space_group_name_H-M   'P 1'
#
loop_
_entity.id
_entity.type
_entity.pdbx_description
1 polymer ?
#
loop_
_entity_poly.entity_id
_entity_poly.type
_entity_poly.pdbx_seq_one_letter_code
_entity_poly.pdbx_strand_id
1 'polypeptide(L)' 'MTRKAELFGHSSRVLYLVGSPLGGVVASAAEDETLKFWNVFETPKPPKPEASTVPFAQFSVIR' A
#
# COMPACT_ATOMS: atom_id res chain seq x y z
N MET A 1 -15.65 14.59 -16.98
CA MET A 1 -15.03 13.96 -15.79
C MET A 1 -15.55 12.54 -15.70
N THR A 2 -14.67 11.54 -15.53
CA THR A 2 -15.07 10.12 -15.47
C THR A 2 -14.82 9.57 -14.07
N ARG A 3 -15.85 9.01 -13.43
CA ARG A 3 -15.74 8.34 -12.12
C ARG A 3 -15.00 7.02 -12.30
N LYS A 4 -13.94 6.77 -11.52
CA LYS A 4 -13.16 5.52 -11.59
C LYS A 4 -13.60 4.46 -10.58
N ALA A 5 -13.98 4.87 -9.37
CA ALA A 5 -14.39 3.95 -8.31
C ALA A 5 -15.30 4.67 -7.30
N GLU A 6 -16.04 3.88 -6.53
CA GLU A 6 -16.75 4.29 -5.32
C GLU A 6 -16.27 3.41 -4.16
N LEU A 7 -16.04 4.03 -3.00
CA LEU A 7 -15.49 3.37 -1.83
C LEU A 7 -16.57 3.37 -0.75
N PHE A 8 -17.01 2.18 -0.34
CA PHE A 8 -18.05 1.99 0.66
C PHE A 8 -17.45 1.42 1.94
N GLY A 9 -17.85 1.94 3.10
CA GLY A 9 -17.44 1.34 4.36
C GLY A 9 -17.60 2.21 5.60
N HIS A 10 -17.73 3.53 5.47
CA HIS A 10 -18.10 4.37 6.60
C HIS A 10 -19.61 4.29 6.84
N SER A 11 -20.03 4.18 8.09
CA SER A 11 -21.45 4.18 8.46
C SER A 11 -22.01 5.59 8.68
N SER A 12 -21.11 6.57 8.83
CA SER A 12 -21.44 7.96 9.09
C SER A 12 -20.75 8.89 8.09
N ARG A 13 -20.97 10.20 8.21
CA ARG A 13 -20.38 11.20 7.32
C ARG A 13 -18.85 11.18 7.42
N VAL A 14 -18.19 11.18 6.26
CA VAL A 14 -16.75 11.44 6.17
C VAL A 14 -16.49 12.92 6.44
N LEU A 15 -15.65 13.19 7.43
CA LEU A 15 -15.32 14.55 7.88
C LEU A 15 -14.02 15.05 7.25
N TYR A 16 -13.06 14.15 7.02
CA TYR A 16 -11.76 14.49 6.46
C TYR A 16 -11.30 13.44 5.45
N LEU A 17 -10.59 13.92 4.42
CA LEU A 17 -9.97 13.11 3.38
C LEU A 17 -8.56 13.62 3.12
N VAL A 18 -7.57 12.72 3.08
CA VAL A 18 -6.19 13.05 2.74
C VAL A 18 -5.63 12.03 1.76
N GLY A 19 -5.00 12.52 0.70
CA GLY A 19 -4.27 11.68 -0.25
C GLY A 19 -2.79 11.59 0.13
N SER A 20 -2.19 10.42 -0.05
CA SER A 20 -0.74 10.26 0.01
C SER A 20 -0.08 11.13 -1.07
N PRO A 21 0.98 11.90 -0.74
CA PRO A 21 1.70 12.71 -1.72
C PRO A 21 2.44 11.87 -2.76
N LEU A 22 2.75 10.60 -2.46
CA LEU A 22 3.37 9.65 -3.39
C LEU A 22 2.34 8.86 -4.21
N GLY A 23 1.05 9.15 -4.06
CA GLY A 23 -0.02 8.36 -4.66
C GLY A 23 -0.23 7.00 -3.98
N GLY A 24 -1.12 6.20 -4.55
CA GLY A 24 -1.43 4.84 -4.07
C GLY A 24 -2.51 4.79 -2.98
N VAL A 25 -2.36 5.56 -1.90
CA VAL A 25 -3.24 5.47 -0.73
C VAL A 25 -4.00 6.77 -0.47
N VAL A 26 -5.28 6.62 -0.09
CA VAL A 26 -6.13 7.69 0.43
C VAL A 26 -6.59 7.30 1.83
N ALA A 27 -6.55 8.22 2.78
CA ALA A 27 -7.12 8.02 4.11
C ALA A 27 -8.38 8.86 4.29
N SER A 28 -9.40 8.27 4.92
CA SER A 28 -10.65 8.94 5.28
C SER A 28 -10.92 8.82 6.78
N ALA A 29 -11.34 9.92 7.40
CA ALA A 29 -11.82 9.97 8.78
C ALA A 29 -13.31 10.32 8.80
N ALA A 30 -14.08 9.60 9.59
CA ALA A 30 -15.52 9.80 9.69
C ALA A 30 -15.98 9.94 11.15
N GLU A 31 -17.23 10.39 11.30
CA GLU A 31 -17.92 10.50 12.58
C GLU A 31 -18.22 9.13 13.22
N ASP A 32 -18.08 8.04 12.48
CA ASP A 32 -18.21 6.67 13.00
C ASP A 32 -17.01 6.22 13.85
N GLU A 33 -16.16 7.17 14.27
CA GLU A 33 -14.94 6.96 15.04
C GLU A 33 -13.91 6.06 14.35
N THR A 34 -14.01 5.89 13.02
CA THR A 34 -13.08 5.08 12.24
C THR A 34 -12.23 5.90 11.27
N LEU A 35 -11.02 5.37 11.05
CA LEU A 35 -10.11 5.77 10.00
C LEU A 35 -9.97 4.62 9.00
N LYS A 36 -10.16 4.88 7.71
CA LYS A 36 -9.99 3.88 6.66
C LYS A 36 -8.92 4.29 5.67
N PHE A 37 -8.11 3.32 5.27
CA PHE A 37 -7.07 3.47 4.26
C PHE A 37 -7.50 2.71 3.01
N TRP A 38 -7.49 3.43 1.89
CA TRP A 38 -7.93 2.95 0.60
C TRP A 38 -6.75 2.89 -0.34
N ASN A 39 -6.48 1.71 -0.89
CA ASN A 39 -5.50 1.57 -1.96
C ASN A 39 -6.21 1.87 -3.30
N VAL A 40 -6.08 3.11 -3.79
CA VAL A 40 -6.82 3.62 -4.95
C VAL A 40 -6.05 3.43 -6.24
N PHE A 41 -4.72 3.31 -6.16
CA PHE A 41 -3.85 3.10 -7.31
C PHE A 41 -2.86 1.99 -7.00
N GLU A 42 -2.67 1.07 -7.95
CA GLU A 42 -1.63 0.05 -7.79
C GLU A 42 -0.28 0.74 -7.59
N THR A 43 0.33 0.52 -6.42
CA THR A 43 1.75 0.79 -6.27
C THR A 43 2.48 -0.25 -7.13
N PRO A 44 3.51 0.15 -7.91
CA PRO A 44 4.33 -0.82 -8.62
C PRO A 44 4.82 -1.86 -7.61
N LYS A 45 4.37 -3.11 -7.76
CA LYS A 45 4.79 -4.20 -6.89
C LYS A 45 6.31 -4.27 -7.02
N PRO A 46 7.11 -4.06 -5.96
CA PRO A 46 8.54 -4.33 -6.07
C PRO A 46 8.68 -5.79 -6.53
N PRO A 47 9.58 -6.09 -7.48
CA PRO A 47 9.79 -7.46 -7.91
C PRO A 47 10.00 -8.29 -6.66
N LYS A 48 9.19 -9.36 -6.51
CA LYS A 48 9.37 -10.33 -5.45
C LYS A 48 10.86 -10.69 -5.46
N PRO A 49 11.59 -10.64 -4.34
CA PRO A 49 12.92 -11.22 -4.32
C PRO A 49 12.71 -12.70 -4.64
N GLU A 50 12.90 -13.05 -5.91
CA GLU A 50 13.16 -14.41 -6.34
C GLU A 50 14.29 -14.85 -5.44
N ALA A 51 14.02 -15.85 -4.60
CA ALA A 51 14.97 -16.35 -3.64
C ALA A 51 16.29 -16.58 -4.37
N SER A 52 17.23 -15.64 -4.21
CA SER A 52 18.56 -15.80 -4.73
C SER A 52 19.10 -16.97 -3.95
N THR A 53 19.08 -18.14 -4.58
CA THR A 53 19.88 -19.29 -4.17
C THR A 53 21.32 -18.86 -4.45
N VAL A 54 21.85 -18.00 -3.59
CA VAL A 54 23.29 -17.87 -3.43
C VAL A 54 23.69 -19.06 -2.58
N PRO A 55 24.46 -20.03 -3.11
CA PRO A 55 25.03 -21.05 -2.26
C PRO A 55 25.98 -20.33 -1.31
N PHE A 56 25.64 -20.29 -0.02
CA PHE A 56 26.42 -19.69 1.06
C PHE A 56 27.82 -20.33 1.25
N ALA A 57 28.26 -21.22 0.37
CA ALA A 57 29.54 -21.91 0.46
C ALA A 57 30.48 -21.51 -0.68
N GLN A 58 31.20 -20.39 -0.54
CA GLN A 58 32.43 -20.21 -1.32
C GLN A 58 33.58 -19.50 -0.60
N PHE A 59 33.54 -19.37 0.72
CA PHE A 59 34.68 -18.81 1.46
C PHE A 59 35.05 -19.69 2.63
N SER A 60 35.77 -20.78 2.36
CA SER A 60 36.62 -21.45 3.34
C SER A 60 37.66 -22.29 2.62
N VAL A 61 38.81 -21.68 2.35
CA VAL A 61 40.17 -22.14 2.73
C VAL A 61 41.17 -21.27 1.96
N ILE A 62 41.81 -20.35 2.67
CA ILE A 62 43.06 -19.72 2.21
C ILE A 62 44.16 -20.75 2.51
N ARG A 63 44.93 -21.13 1.48
CA ARG A 63 46.14 -21.96 1.62
C ARG A 63 47.24 -21.23 2.35
#